data_AF-A0A7K3ELH4-F1
#
_entry.id   AF-A0A7K3ELH4-F1
#
_cell.length_a   1.000
_cell.length_b   1.000
_cell.length_c   1.000
_cell.angle_alpha   90.00
_cell.angle_beta   90.00
_cell.angle_gamma   90.00
#
_symmetry.space_group_name_H-M   'P 1'
#
loop_
_entity.id
_entity.type
_entity.pdbx_description
1 polymer ?
#
loop_
_entity_poly.entity_id
_entity_poly.type
_entity_poly.pdbx_seq_one_letter_code
_entity_poly.pdbx_strand_id
1 'polypeptide(L)'
;MITKLLKSEEIPEEWSPLTYRVLRSAGWYPGRSVPLDKYEIPLREFSGLEMHEAAREFLGEFAGLSTAAWTPGPLMPQSPFRLDPCDVNTDREGAAKIREVVLRMSDSAGTPLYPVGRVDDGESCLAMASDGSVYVGEHAELLARHAYAALEALGVERRTDAPLPFVLVGDHLELPSDFVATQGPDGSPRWSPETERVLRLAGWRPGRAVSADAWELAMREADDGYVMHEAARQFLSEFGGLEVHERGPGVNAARIPFRLDPSLAKWDFEIIESLSEDAEAQLYPVGDLSQGNFYLTVADDGKVYLGMDEVELLADAVDAALDKLVRGIR
;
A
#
# COMPACT_ATOMS: atom_id res chain seq x y z
N MET A 1 9.38 -12.49 31.72
CA MET A 1 7.93 -12.28 31.96
C MET A 1 7.20 -13.30 31.11
N ILE A 2 6.14 -13.94 31.59
CA ILE A 2 5.54 -15.14 30.98
C ILE A 2 5.06 -14.82 29.55
N THR A 3 5.67 -15.48 28.56
CA THR A 3 5.22 -15.46 27.15
C THR A 3 3.83 -16.09 27.08
N LYS A 4 2.81 -15.24 27.03
CA LYS A 4 1.42 -15.66 26.80
C LYS A 4 1.37 -16.12 25.33
N LEU A 5 1.19 -17.40 25.08
CA LEU A 5 0.87 -17.89 23.74
C LEU A 5 -0.49 -17.29 23.35
N LEU A 6 -0.48 -16.22 22.56
CA LEU A 6 -1.66 -15.68 21.91
C LEU A 6 -2.27 -16.79 21.03
N LYS A 7 -3.57 -17.04 21.19
CA LYS A 7 -4.30 -17.92 20.26
C LYS A 7 -4.36 -17.25 18.88
N SER A 8 -4.57 -18.03 17.82
CA SER A 8 -4.51 -17.58 16.42
C SER A 8 -5.44 -16.42 16.03
N GLU A 9 -6.38 -16.05 16.91
CA GLU A 9 -7.39 -14.99 16.70
C GLU A 9 -7.37 -13.90 17.79
N GLU A 10 -6.47 -13.97 18.78
CA GLU A 10 -6.38 -12.92 19.80
C GLU A 10 -5.58 -11.72 19.28
N ILE A 11 -6.24 -10.55 19.26
CA ILE A 11 -5.60 -9.27 18.97
C ILE A 11 -4.69 -8.91 20.16
N PRO A 12 -3.41 -8.56 19.94
CA PRO A 12 -2.55 -8.05 21.01
C PRO A 12 -3.20 -6.87 21.74
N GLU A 13 -3.04 -6.80 23.07
CA GLU A 13 -3.76 -5.83 23.92
C GLU A 13 -3.44 -4.37 23.53
N GLU A 14 -2.27 -4.13 22.95
CA GLU A 14 -1.78 -2.85 22.47
C GLU A 14 -2.33 -2.42 21.11
N TRP A 15 -2.87 -3.36 20.32
CA TRP A 15 -3.26 -3.09 18.94
C TRP A 15 -4.76 -2.83 18.83
N SER A 16 -5.09 -1.76 18.12
CA SER A 16 -6.43 -1.62 17.58
C SER A 16 -6.71 -2.71 16.55
N PRO A 17 -7.99 -3.05 16.32
CA PRO A 17 -8.39 -3.95 15.24
C PRO A 17 -7.89 -3.49 13.86
N LEU A 18 -7.71 -2.18 13.67
CA LEU A 18 -7.07 -1.60 12.48
C LEU A 18 -5.61 -2.05 12.35
N THR A 19 -4.78 -1.79 13.36
CA THR A 19 -3.36 -2.19 13.36
C THR A 19 -3.18 -3.69 13.20
N TYR A 20 -3.99 -4.47 13.90
CA TYR A 20 -4.01 -5.93 13.74
C TYR A 20 -4.26 -6.32 12.27
N ARG A 21 -5.26 -5.70 11.62
CA ARG A 21 -5.58 -5.96 10.22
C ARG A 21 -4.46 -5.52 9.27
N VAL A 22 -3.83 -4.37 9.50
CA VAL A 22 -2.66 -3.90 8.73
C VAL A 22 -1.56 -4.93 8.77
N LEU A 23 -1.15 -5.35 9.97
CA LEU A 23 -0.03 -6.27 10.15
C LEU A 23 -0.35 -7.66 9.58
N ARG A 24 -1.57 -8.18 9.80
CA ARG A 24 -2.03 -9.44 9.21
C ARG A 24 -1.94 -9.42 7.69
N SER A 25 -2.40 -8.35 7.06
CA SER A 25 -2.41 -8.19 5.61
C SER A 25 -1.00 -7.93 5.06
N ALA A 26 -0.09 -7.32 5.85
CA ALA A 26 1.33 -7.23 5.54
C ALA A 26 2.09 -8.58 5.69
N GLY A 27 1.40 -9.65 6.13
CA GLY A 27 1.95 -11.00 6.25
C GLY A 27 2.38 -11.41 7.66
N TRP A 28 2.02 -10.64 8.69
CA TRP A 28 2.23 -11.03 10.08
C TRP A 28 1.23 -12.11 10.52
N TYR A 29 1.66 -12.98 11.42
CA TYR A 29 0.81 -13.96 12.10
C TYR A 29 1.38 -14.28 13.49
N PRO A 30 0.53 -14.69 14.46
CA PRO A 30 1.00 -15.07 15.79
C PRO A 30 2.05 -16.18 15.73
N GLY A 31 3.18 -15.98 16.41
CA GLY A 31 4.30 -16.93 16.43
C GLY A 31 5.19 -16.90 15.19
N ARG A 32 5.09 -15.86 14.34
CA ARG A 32 6.02 -15.62 13.24
C ARG A 32 7.47 -15.55 13.75
N SER A 33 8.36 -16.21 13.04
CA SER A 33 9.80 -16.24 13.33
C SER A 33 10.59 -16.02 12.04
N VAL A 34 11.45 -15.01 12.03
CA VAL A 34 12.23 -14.56 10.88
C VAL A 34 13.71 -14.80 11.15
N PRO A 35 14.42 -15.56 10.27
CA PRO A 35 15.87 -15.66 10.34
C PRO A 35 16.53 -14.31 10.03
N LEU A 36 17.42 -13.86 10.92
CA LEU A 36 17.99 -12.50 10.86
C LEU A 36 19.40 -12.42 10.26
N ASP A 37 20.04 -13.55 9.94
CA ASP A 37 21.43 -13.58 9.45
C ASP A 37 21.64 -12.67 8.23
N LYS A 38 20.65 -12.62 7.33
CA LYS A 38 20.68 -11.76 6.13
C LYS A 38 20.73 -10.26 6.44
N TYR A 39 20.35 -9.85 7.65
CA TYR A 39 20.41 -8.47 8.12
C TYR A 39 21.57 -8.24 9.08
N GLU A 40 21.79 -9.19 10.00
CA GLU A 40 22.79 -9.06 11.06
C GLU A 40 24.21 -9.14 10.50
N ILE A 41 24.47 -10.02 9.54
CA ILE A 41 25.82 -10.22 8.98
C ILE A 41 26.33 -8.94 8.29
N PRO A 42 25.60 -8.32 7.32
CA PRO A 42 26.10 -7.12 6.66
C PRO A 42 26.29 -5.94 7.62
N LEU A 43 25.35 -5.72 8.55
CA LEU A 43 25.47 -4.63 9.51
C LEU A 43 26.63 -4.86 10.48
N ARG A 44 26.81 -6.06 11.01
CA ARG A 44 27.95 -6.36 11.89
C ARG A 44 29.29 -6.24 11.16
N GLU A 45 29.41 -6.83 9.97
CA GLU A 45 30.69 -6.90 9.25
C GLU A 45 31.09 -5.57 8.59
N PHE A 46 30.13 -4.81 8.08
CA PHE A 46 30.42 -3.60 7.31
C PHE A 46 30.21 -2.30 8.09
N SER A 47 29.37 -2.31 9.13
CA SER A 47 29.13 -1.13 9.97
C SER A 47 29.61 -1.27 11.43
N GLY A 48 29.82 -2.50 11.91
CA GLY A 48 30.13 -2.77 13.31
C GLY A 48 28.95 -2.53 14.26
N LEU A 49 27.72 -2.39 13.72
CA LEU A 49 26.51 -2.32 14.54
C LEU A 49 26.17 -3.72 15.05
N GLU A 50 26.08 -3.87 16.37
CA GLU A 50 25.70 -5.13 17.00
C GLU A 50 24.22 -5.13 17.42
N MET A 51 23.50 -6.16 17.00
CA MET A 51 22.08 -6.31 17.31
C MET A 51 21.89 -6.74 18.77
N HIS A 52 21.28 -5.86 19.57
CA HIS A 52 20.90 -6.15 20.95
C HIS A 52 19.61 -7.00 21.02
N GLU A 53 19.34 -7.56 22.20
CA GLU A 53 18.24 -8.52 22.42
C GLU A 53 16.87 -7.97 22.02
N ALA A 54 16.50 -6.75 22.46
CA ALA A 54 15.21 -6.15 22.09
C ALA A 54 15.01 -6.01 20.56
N ALA A 55 16.06 -5.61 19.82
CA ALA A 55 16.00 -5.53 18.37
C ALA A 55 15.92 -6.92 17.73
N ARG A 56 16.61 -7.92 18.29
CA ARG A 56 16.53 -9.31 17.84
C ARG A 56 15.14 -9.91 18.03
N GLU A 57 14.50 -9.67 19.18
CA GLU A 57 13.12 -10.10 19.43
C GLU A 57 12.16 -9.42 18.46
N PHE A 58 12.26 -8.10 18.31
CA PHE A 58 11.42 -7.33 17.39
C PHE A 58 11.57 -7.78 15.93
N LEU A 59 12.80 -7.79 15.41
CA LEU A 59 13.06 -8.19 14.04
C LEU A 59 12.76 -9.67 13.82
N GLY A 60 13.02 -10.51 14.82
CA GLY A 60 12.69 -11.94 14.78
C GLY A 60 11.20 -12.18 14.57
N GLU A 61 10.34 -11.28 15.02
CA GLU A 61 8.89 -11.36 14.77
C GLU A 61 8.45 -10.58 13.53
N PHE A 62 8.98 -9.37 13.31
CA PHE A 62 8.40 -8.38 12.40
C PHE A 62 9.26 -8.07 11.16
N ALA A 63 10.48 -8.58 11.06
CA ALA A 63 11.36 -8.22 9.94
C ALA A 63 10.75 -8.61 8.57
N GLY A 64 10.95 -7.77 7.55
CA GLY A 64 10.41 -7.96 6.20
C GLY A 64 8.93 -7.64 6.02
N LEU A 65 8.22 -7.20 7.06
CA LEU A 65 6.88 -6.63 6.88
C LEU A 65 7.02 -5.23 6.28
N SER A 66 6.18 -4.92 5.29
CA SER A 66 6.24 -3.65 4.57
C SER A 66 4.86 -3.23 4.12
N THR A 67 4.54 -1.96 4.31
CA THR A 67 3.36 -1.28 3.75
C THR A 67 3.73 -0.32 2.61
N ALA A 68 5.03 -0.16 2.33
CA ALA A 68 5.55 0.74 1.28
C ALA A 68 5.11 0.44 -0.16
N ALA A 69 4.58 -0.77 -0.42
CA ALA A 69 4.08 -1.13 -1.74
C ALA A 69 2.56 -0.96 -1.87
N TRP A 70 1.90 -0.35 -0.89
CA TRP A 70 0.45 -0.21 -0.88
C TRP A 70 0.07 1.28 -0.95
N THR A 71 -1.06 1.59 -1.59
CA THR A 71 -1.57 2.96 -1.69
C THR A 71 -2.17 3.48 -0.37
N PRO A 72 -1.84 4.70 0.08
CA PRO A 72 -2.44 5.32 1.27
C PRO A 72 -3.98 5.35 1.25
N GLY A 73 -4.57 4.51 2.09
CA GLY A 73 -6.00 4.44 2.40
C GLY A 73 -6.28 4.48 3.90
N PRO A 74 -7.55 4.41 4.34
CA PRO A 74 -7.98 4.45 5.74
C PRO A 74 -7.65 3.23 6.59
N LEU A 75 -7.35 2.10 5.94
CA LEU A 75 -6.75 0.93 6.56
C LEU A 75 -5.22 0.99 6.49
N MET A 76 -4.62 2.02 5.91
CA MET A 76 -3.17 2.10 5.73
C MET A 76 -2.54 3.08 6.71
N PRO A 77 -1.33 2.78 7.20
CA PRO A 77 -0.48 3.80 7.82
C PRO A 77 -0.27 4.92 6.79
N GLN A 78 -0.43 6.18 7.20
CA GLN A 78 -0.27 7.31 6.27
C GLN A 78 1.18 7.53 5.88
N SER A 79 2.10 7.15 6.74
CA SER A 79 3.51 6.99 6.42
C SER A 79 3.79 5.51 6.18
N PRO A 80 4.04 5.08 4.93
CA PRO A 80 4.41 3.71 4.66
C PRO A 80 5.67 3.36 5.45
N PHE A 81 5.74 2.13 5.94
CA PHE A 81 6.89 1.63 6.66
C PHE A 81 7.37 0.31 6.08
N ARG A 82 8.66 0.05 6.31
CA ARG A 82 9.30 -1.23 6.06
C ARG A 82 10.13 -1.60 7.27
N LEU A 83 9.88 -2.78 7.83
CA LEU A 83 10.59 -3.29 9.00
C LEU A 83 11.80 -4.11 8.55
N ASP A 84 12.69 -3.46 7.80
CA ASP A 84 13.97 -4.03 7.42
C ASP A 84 15.09 -3.11 7.94
N PRO A 85 16.03 -3.61 8.77
CA PRO A 85 17.12 -2.80 9.31
C PRO A 85 18.12 -2.39 8.22
N CYS A 86 18.19 -3.18 7.13
CA CYS A 86 18.97 -2.91 5.93
C CYS A 86 18.41 -3.73 4.75
N ASP A 87 18.78 -3.35 3.53
CA ASP A 87 18.45 -4.13 2.33
C ASP A 87 19.27 -5.43 2.30
N VAL A 88 18.74 -6.51 1.70
CA VAL A 88 19.41 -7.83 1.66
C VAL A 88 20.76 -7.77 0.93
N ASN A 89 20.89 -6.86 -0.03
CA ASN A 89 22.12 -6.65 -0.81
C ASN A 89 22.93 -5.44 -0.31
N THR A 90 22.78 -5.06 0.96
CA THR A 90 23.52 -3.93 1.54
C THR A 90 25.02 -4.18 1.45
N ASP A 91 25.71 -3.32 0.70
CA ASP A 91 27.16 -3.34 0.58
C ASP A 91 27.82 -2.51 1.70
N ARG A 92 29.15 -2.37 1.62
CA ARG A 92 29.92 -1.62 2.63
C ARG A 92 29.53 -0.14 2.68
N GLU A 93 29.22 0.47 1.54
CA GLU A 93 28.87 1.88 1.49
C GLU A 93 27.47 2.12 2.08
N GLY A 94 26.49 1.28 1.71
CA GLY A 94 25.14 1.30 2.28
C GLY A 94 25.16 1.09 3.79
N ALA A 95 25.92 0.11 4.28
CA ALA A 95 26.08 -0.15 5.70
C ALA A 95 26.72 1.05 6.44
N ALA A 96 27.70 1.73 5.82
CA ALA A 96 28.31 2.92 6.39
C ALA A 96 27.31 4.09 6.51
N LYS A 97 26.44 4.29 5.52
CA LYS A 97 25.37 5.30 5.56
C LYS A 97 24.37 5.01 6.68
N ILE A 98 23.94 3.75 6.80
CA ILE A 98 23.04 3.31 7.90
C ILE A 98 23.69 3.60 9.25
N ARG A 99 24.97 3.26 9.40
CA ARG A 99 25.75 3.53 10.63
C ARG A 99 25.75 5.00 11.01
N GLU A 100 26.02 5.88 10.05
CA GLU A 100 26.09 7.32 10.28
C GLU A 100 24.75 7.85 10.79
N VAL A 101 23.65 7.48 10.14
CA VAL A 101 22.29 7.86 10.55
C VAL A 101 21.99 7.37 11.97
N VAL A 102 22.23 6.08 12.25
CA VAL A 102 21.92 5.47 13.55
C VAL A 102 22.76 6.06 14.68
N LEU A 103 24.03 6.42 14.43
CA LEU A 103 24.85 7.09 15.43
C LEU A 103 24.38 8.51 15.74
N ARG A 104 24.01 9.30 14.72
CA ARG A 104 23.41 10.63 14.92
C ARG A 104 22.11 10.54 15.72
N MET A 105 21.28 9.54 15.42
CA MET A 105 20.07 9.27 16.19
C MET A 105 20.40 8.86 17.63
N SER A 106 21.40 8.00 17.84
CA SER A 106 21.83 7.55 19.17
C SER A 106 22.32 8.71 20.03
N ASP A 107 23.10 9.63 19.45
CA ASP A 107 23.56 10.85 20.12
C ASP A 107 22.38 11.76 20.49
N SER A 108 21.39 11.89 19.60
CA SER A 108 20.18 12.70 19.83
C SER A 108 19.27 12.11 20.91
N ALA A 109 19.11 10.78 20.92
CA ALA A 109 18.33 10.06 21.92
C ALA A 109 19.05 9.92 23.27
N GLY A 110 20.38 10.08 23.29
CA GLY A 110 21.22 9.85 24.47
C GLY A 110 21.37 8.38 24.87
N THR A 111 21.09 7.45 23.94
CA THR A 111 21.21 6.00 24.15
C THR A 111 21.63 5.31 22.86
N PRO A 112 22.40 4.20 22.90
CA PRO A 112 22.68 3.41 21.71
C PRO A 112 21.39 2.87 21.09
N LEU A 113 21.27 3.06 19.77
CA LEU A 113 20.15 2.56 18.97
C LEU A 113 20.64 1.54 17.93
N TYR A 114 19.73 0.66 17.52
CA TYR A 114 19.92 -0.28 16.42
C TYR A 114 18.83 -0.06 15.36
N PRO A 115 19.15 -0.05 14.05
CA PRO A 115 18.14 0.16 13.01
C PRO A 115 17.16 -1.02 13.00
N VAL A 116 15.86 -0.75 12.88
CA VAL A 116 14.81 -1.77 12.82
C VAL A 116 13.87 -1.61 11.63
N GLY A 117 13.98 -0.50 10.90
CA GLY A 117 13.15 -0.24 9.73
C GLY A 117 13.35 1.15 9.15
N ARG A 118 12.49 1.49 8.19
CA ARG A 118 12.34 2.84 7.65
C ARG A 118 10.85 3.19 7.50
N VAL A 119 10.53 4.48 7.59
CA VAL A 119 9.20 5.06 7.33
C VAL A 119 9.33 6.21 6.32
N ASP A 120 8.21 6.82 5.93
CA ASP A 120 8.14 7.95 5.00
C ASP A 120 8.80 7.61 3.65
N ASP A 121 8.35 6.52 3.01
CA ASP A 121 8.91 6.00 1.75
C ASP A 121 10.40 5.65 1.81
N GLY A 122 10.95 5.51 3.01
CA GLY A 122 12.36 5.18 3.23
C GLY A 122 13.24 6.37 3.62
N GLU A 123 12.68 7.57 3.71
CA GLU A 123 13.43 8.80 4.05
C GLU A 123 13.78 8.86 5.55
N SER A 124 12.94 8.28 6.40
CA SER A 124 13.10 8.33 7.86
C SER A 124 13.53 6.97 8.41
N CYS A 125 14.61 6.92 9.19
CA CYS A 125 15.03 5.69 9.87
C CYS A 125 14.17 5.41 11.10
N LEU A 126 13.79 4.15 11.30
CA LEU A 126 13.30 3.61 12.56
C LEU A 126 14.44 2.91 13.28
N ALA A 127 14.66 3.28 14.54
CA ALA A 127 15.71 2.68 15.36
C ALA A 127 15.19 2.36 16.77
N MET A 128 15.70 1.28 17.36
CA MET A 128 15.26 0.78 18.66
C MET A 128 16.40 0.85 19.67
N ALA A 129 16.08 1.22 20.90
CA ALA A 129 17.00 1.16 22.03
C ALA A 129 16.97 -0.23 22.70
N SER A 130 18.01 -0.53 23.49
CA SER A 130 18.09 -1.81 24.22
C SER A 130 16.97 -2.05 25.23
N ASP A 131 16.27 -1.00 25.67
CA ASP A 131 15.10 -1.09 26.55
C ASP A 131 13.77 -1.35 25.81
N GLY A 132 13.81 -1.44 24.47
CA GLY A 132 12.65 -1.66 23.60
C GLY A 132 11.96 -0.39 23.12
N SER A 133 12.41 0.80 23.53
CA SER A 133 11.89 2.07 23.01
C SER A 133 12.23 2.23 21.53
N VAL A 134 11.28 2.73 20.74
CA VAL A 134 11.42 2.94 19.30
C VAL A 134 11.42 4.42 19.00
N TYR A 135 12.34 4.82 18.13
CA TYR A 135 12.60 6.18 17.71
C TYR A 135 12.52 6.30 16.19
N VAL A 136 12.18 7.49 15.70
CA VAL A 136 12.01 7.77 14.28
C VAL A 136 12.69 9.08 13.88
N GLY A 137 13.15 9.14 12.63
CA GLY A 137 13.67 10.35 12.00
C GLY A 137 15.10 10.73 12.43
N GLU A 138 15.67 11.76 11.80
CA GLU A 138 17.07 12.13 12.02
C GLU A 138 17.38 12.61 13.45
N HIS A 139 16.38 13.18 14.13
CA HIS A 139 16.51 13.72 15.49
C HIS A 139 16.14 12.70 16.60
N ALA A 140 15.88 11.45 16.22
CA ALA A 140 15.45 10.39 17.14
C ALA A 140 14.26 10.83 18.02
N GLU A 141 13.14 11.16 17.39
CA GLU A 141 11.89 11.42 18.10
C GLU A 141 11.36 10.11 18.66
N LEU A 142 10.97 10.10 19.94
CA LEU A 142 10.44 8.90 20.58
C LEU A 142 9.05 8.59 20.03
N LEU A 143 8.94 7.49 19.28
CA LEU A 143 7.69 7.01 18.71
C LEU A 143 6.87 6.23 19.75
N ALA A 144 7.50 5.29 20.45
CA ALA A 144 6.86 4.52 21.52
C ALA A 144 7.89 3.92 22.48
N ARG A 145 7.44 3.54 23.69
CA ARG A 145 8.30 2.91 24.72
C ARG A 145 8.45 1.40 24.58
N HIS A 146 7.74 0.77 23.64
CA HIS A 146 7.86 -0.66 23.33
C HIS A 146 7.40 -0.95 21.90
N ALA A 147 7.87 -2.09 21.37
CA ALA A 147 7.63 -2.57 20.01
C ALA A 147 6.16 -2.54 19.56
N TYR A 148 5.26 -3.14 20.35
CA TYR A 148 3.86 -3.28 19.96
C TYR A 148 3.14 -1.93 19.89
N ALA A 149 3.44 -0.99 20.80
CA ALA A 149 2.91 0.37 20.72
C ALA A 149 3.52 1.17 19.56
N ALA A 150 4.78 0.88 19.17
CA ALA A 150 5.36 1.51 17.98
C ALA A 150 4.59 1.10 16.73
N LEU A 151 4.22 -0.17 16.59
CA LEU A 151 3.39 -0.64 15.48
C LEU A 151 1.97 -0.07 15.51
N GLU A 152 1.38 0.11 16.69
CA GLU A 152 0.12 0.84 16.85
C GLU A 152 0.26 2.30 16.39
N ALA A 153 1.31 3.00 16.82
CA ALA A 153 1.55 4.38 16.41
C ALA A 153 1.71 4.49 14.89
N LEU A 154 2.49 3.59 14.28
CA LEU A 154 2.64 3.52 12.82
C LEU A 154 1.31 3.20 12.12
N GLY A 155 0.52 2.27 12.66
CA GLY A 155 -0.76 1.85 12.10
C GLY A 155 -1.89 2.89 12.24
N VAL A 156 -1.85 3.71 13.29
CA VAL A 156 -2.91 4.65 13.66
C VAL A 156 -2.61 6.09 13.26
N GLU A 157 -1.35 6.50 13.07
CA GLU A 157 -1.00 7.85 12.63
C GLU A 157 -1.62 8.14 11.25
N ARG A 158 -2.84 8.70 11.31
CA ARG A 158 -3.63 9.21 10.21
C ARG A 158 -3.24 10.67 9.97
N ARG A 159 -2.35 10.94 9.04
CA ARG A 159 -2.34 12.20 8.26
C ARG A 159 -3.23 12.14 7.00
N THR A 160 -4.44 11.58 7.10
CA THR A 160 -5.43 11.64 6.01
C THR A 160 -6.51 12.67 6.36
N ASP A 161 -6.69 13.66 5.49
CA ASP A 161 -7.84 14.59 5.50
C ASP A 161 -9.16 13.92 5.07
N ALA A 162 -9.18 12.61 4.76
CA ALA A 162 -10.41 11.92 4.41
C ALA A 162 -11.26 11.69 5.69
N PRO A 163 -12.48 12.25 5.79
CA PRO A 163 -13.44 11.83 6.79
C PRO A 163 -13.90 10.42 6.42
N LEU A 164 -13.62 9.46 7.31
CA LEU A 164 -13.92 8.07 7.06
C LEU A 164 -15.17 7.73 7.85
N PRO A 165 -16.30 7.46 7.17
CA PRO A 165 -17.57 7.23 7.84
C PRO A 165 -17.61 5.87 8.56
N PHE A 166 -16.57 5.04 8.47
CA PHE A 166 -16.64 3.64 8.87
C PHE A 166 -16.90 3.41 10.36
N VAL A 167 -17.67 2.37 10.64
CA VAL A 167 -17.84 1.78 11.97
C VAL A 167 -17.14 0.43 12.01
N LEU A 168 -16.56 0.10 13.15
CA LEU A 168 -15.98 -1.23 13.37
C LEU A 168 -17.10 -2.20 13.79
N VAL A 169 -17.30 -3.26 13.01
CA VAL A 169 -18.28 -4.32 13.29
C VAL A 169 -17.51 -5.65 13.36
N GLY A 170 -17.34 -6.18 14.57
CA GLY A 170 -16.47 -7.34 14.79
C GLY A 170 -15.03 -7.02 14.43
N ASP A 171 -14.51 -7.70 13.40
CA ASP A 171 -13.14 -7.61 12.88
C ASP A 171 -13.00 -6.82 11.57
N HIS A 172 -14.09 -6.23 11.07
CA HIS A 172 -14.09 -5.50 9.80
C HIS A 172 -14.74 -4.12 9.91
N LEU A 173 -14.32 -3.22 9.01
CA LEU A 173 -14.90 -1.88 8.87
C LEU A 173 -16.08 -1.96 7.91
N GLU A 174 -17.22 -1.44 8.34
CA GLU A 174 -18.43 -1.30 7.54
C GLU A 174 -18.81 0.18 7.39
N LEU A 175 -19.56 0.49 6.33
CA LEU A 175 -20.23 1.78 6.24
C LEU A 175 -21.41 1.80 7.23
N PRO A 176 -21.67 2.92 7.92
CA PRO A 176 -22.84 3.07 8.77
C PRO A 176 -24.11 2.72 8.02
N SER A 177 -25.10 2.16 8.72
CA SER A 177 -26.38 1.80 8.10
C SER A 177 -27.15 3.00 7.52
N ASP A 178 -26.89 4.21 8.03
CA ASP A 178 -27.45 5.48 7.57
C ASP A 178 -26.54 6.19 6.55
N PHE A 179 -25.45 5.54 6.12
CA PHE A 179 -24.54 6.11 5.15
C PHE A 179 -25.21 6.29 3.78
N VAL A 180 -25.12 7.50 3.26
CA VAL A 180 -25.62 7.84 1.93
C VAL A 180 -24.51 7.59 0.92
N ALA A 181 -24.73 6.60 0.03
CA ALA A 181 -23.80 6.27 -1.05
C ALA A 181 -23.55 7.48 -1.96
N THR A 182 -22.35 7.52 -2.57
CA THR A 182 -22.04 8.56 -3.54
C THR A 182 -22.96 8.41 -4.75
N GLN A 183 -23.68 9.48 -5.07
CA GLN A 183 -24.63 9.50 -6.17
C GLN A 183 -23.90 9.86 -7.48
N GLY A 184 -24.30 9.21 -8.56
CA GLY A 184 -23.91 9.54 -9.92
C GLY A 184 -24.70 10.74 -10.47
N PRO A 185 -24.44 11.13 -11.72
CA PRO A 185 -25.09 12.27 -12.36
C PRO A 185 -26.62 12.16 -12.44
N ASP A 186 -27.14 10.93 -12.45
CA ASP A 186 -28.56 10.61 -12.54
C ASP A 186 -29.26 10.51 -11.17
N GLY A 187 -28.53 10.74 -10.08
CA GLY A 187 -29.04 10.64 -8.72
C GLY A 187 -29.24 9.20 -8.22
N SER A 188 -28.71 8.20 -8.93
CA SER A 188 -28.58 6.83 -8.45
C SER A 188 -27.19 6.58 -7.84
N PRO A 189 -27.01 5.59 -6.96
CA PRO A 189 -25.68 5.25 -6.46
C PRO A 189 -24.74 4.88 -7.62
N ARG A 190 -23.53 5.45 -7.63
CA ARG A 190 -22.52 5.15 -8.66
C ARG A 190 -22.20 3.66 -8.74
N TRP A 191 -22.19 3.00 -7.58
CA TRP A 191 -21.84 1.60 -7.41
C TRP A 191 -22.46 1.04 -6.12
N SER A 192 -22.22 -0.25 -5.85
CA SER A 192 -22.70 -0.90 -4.62
C SER A 192 -22.05 -0.34 -3.34
N PRO A 193 -22.68 -0.51 -2.17
CA PRO A 193 -22.08 -0.14 -0.89
C PRO A 193 -20.74 -0.86 -0.61
N GLU A 194 -20.58 -2.09 -1.11
CA GLU A 194 -19.32 -2.82 -0.99
C GLU A 194 -18.21 -2.13 -1.78
N THR A 195 -18.49 -1.70 -3.01
CA THR A 195 -17.55 -0.96 -3.85
C THR A 195 -17.19 0.39 -3.26
N GLU A 196 -18.18 1.14 -2.76
CA GLU A 196 -17.94 2.39 -2.06
C GLU A 196 -16.99 2.18 -0.86
N ARG A 197 -17.26 1.14 -0.05
CA ARG A 197 -16.42 0.78 1.10
C ARG A 197 -15.00 0.48 0.64
N VAL A 198 -14.82 -0.39 -0.36
CA VAL A 198 -13.50 -0.82 -0.85
C VAL A 198 -12.71 0.33 -1.47
N LEU A 199 -13.33 1.17 -2.31
CA LEU A 199 -12.66 2.32 -2.91
C LEU A 199 -12.24 3.33 -1.85
N ARG A 200 -13.12 3.63 -0.87
CA ARG A 200 -12.74 4.46 0.27
C ARG A 200 -11.61 3.83 1.07
N LEU A 201 -11.63 2.49 1.23
CA LEU A 201 -10.56 1.73 1.87
C LEU A 201 -9.21 1.77 1.13
N ALA A 202 -9.24 2.00 -0.18
CA ALA A 202 -8.08 2.25 -1.01
C ALA A 202 -7.62 3.72 -1.04
N GLY A 203 -8.35 4.64 -0.36
CA GLY A 203 -8.00 6.06 -0.29
C GLY A 203 -8.86 6.99 -1.17
N TRP A 204 -9.88 6.47 -1.85
CA TRP A 204 -10.82 7.30 -2.59
C TRP A 204 -11.76 8.09 -1.67
N ARG A 205 -12.17 9.28 -2.10
CA ARG A 205 -13.23 10.07 -1.47
C ARG A 205 -13.98 10.88 -2.53
N PRO A 206 -15.26 11.24 -2.31
CA PRO A 206 -15.97 12.14 -3.20
C PRO A 206 -15.19 13.44 -3.41
N GLY A 207 -15.04 13.86 -4.67
CA GLY A 207 -14.26 15.04 -5.03
C GLY A 207 -12.75 14.88 -4.92
N ARG A 208 -12.23 13.64 -4.76
CA ARG A 208 -10.80 13.37 -4.92
C ARG A 208 -10.37 13.80 -6.33
N ALA A 209 -9.30 14.57 -6.38
CA ALA A 209 -8.66 14.99 -7.61
C ALA A 209 -7.14 14.99 -7.39
N VAL A 210 -6.42 14.15 -8.14
CA VAL A 210 -4.96 14.13 -8.20
C VAL A 210 -4.49 14.64 -9.56
N SER A 211 -3.27 15.15 -9.64
CA SER A 211 -2.68 15.53 -10.94
C SER A 211 -2.28 14.27 -11.70
N ALA A 212 -2.66 14.21 -12.97
CA ALA A 212 -2.24 13.16 -13.90
C ALA A 212 -0.99 13.57 -14.72
N ASP A 213 -0.47 14.80 -14.53
CA ASP A 213 0.56 15.38 -15.38
C ASP A 213 1.88 14.58 -15.34
N ALA A 214 2.23 14.07 -14.16
CA ALA A 214 3.43 13.25 -13.99
C ALA A 214 3.31 11.91 -14.74
N TRP A 215 2.14 11.28 -14.73
CA TRP A 215 1.89 10.08 -15.53
C TRP A 215 1.89 10.39 -17.02
N GLU A 216 1.22 11.46 -17.45
CA GLU A 216 1.17 11.85 -18.85
C GLU A 216 2.58 12.09 -19.42
N LEU A 217 3.42 12.83 -18.68
CA LEU A 217 4.81 13.06 -19.05
C LEU A 217 5.59 11.74 -19.11
N ALA A 218 5.52 10.92 -18.07
CA ALA A 218 6.30 9.68 -17.99
C ALA A 218 5.91 8.66 -19.07
N MET A 219 4.64 8.60 -19.45
CA MET A 219 4.14 7.74 -20.52
C MET A 219 4.60 8.24 -21.88
N ARG A 220 4.47 9.55 -22.16
CA ARG A 220 4.92 10.15 -23.42
C ARG A 220 6.43 10.06 -23.61
N GLU A 221 7.21 10.19 -22.54
CA GLU A 221 8.67 9.98 -22.59
C GLU A 221 9.06 8.53 -22.91
N ALA A 222 8.19 7.56 -22.62
CA ALA A 222 8.43 6.16 -22.97
C ALA A 222 8.12 5.89 -24.44
N ASP A 223 6.98 6.41 -24.91
CA ASP A 223 6.56 6.35 -26.29
C ASP A 223 5.65 7.56 -26.62
N ASP A 224 5.99 8.30 -27.68
CA ASP A 224 5.21 9.47 -28.13
C ASP A 224 3.79 9.10 -28.59
N GLY A 225 3.52 7.82 -28.87
CA GLY A 225 2.20 7.28 -29.18
C GLY A 225 1.23 7.30 -28.00
N TYR A 226 1.72 7.39 -26.76
CA TYR A 226 0.86 7.55 -25.59
C TYR A 226 0.25 8.96 -25.52
N VAL A 227 -0.92 9.12 -26.13
CA VAL A 227 -1.70 10.36 -26.10
C VAL A 227 -2.87 10.24 -25.12
N MET A 228 -2.73 10.86 -23.94
CA MET A 228 -3.77 10.85 -22.91
C MET A 228 -4.96 11.73 -23.31
N HIS A 229 -6.08 11.08 -23.66
CA HIS A 229 -7.35 11.73 -23.92
C HIS A 229 -8.07 12.14 -22.63
N GLU A 230 -9.13 12.93 -22.78
CA GLU A 230 -9.82 13.56 -21.64
C GLU A 230 -10.50 12.55 -20.70
N ALA A 231 -11.12 11.49 -21.24
CA ALA A 231 -11.72 10.43 -20.40
C ALA A 231 -10.68 9.74 -19.50
N ALA A 232 -9.49 9.43 -20.03
CA ALA A 232 -8.39 8.86 -19.24
C ALA A 232 -7.86 9.86 -18.20
N ARG A 233 -7.73 11.15 -18.55
CA ARG A 233 -7.31 12.19 -17.60
C ARG A 233 -8.31 12.34 -16.45
N GLN A 234 -9.60 12.33 -16.74
CA GLN A 234 -10.66 12.39 -15.72
C GLN A 234 -10.62 11.15 -14.82
N PHE A 235 -10.48 9.96 -15.41
CA PHE A 235 -10.32 8.71 -14.67
C PHE A 235 -9.12 8.79 -13.71
N LEU A 236 -7.94 9.14 -14.23
CA LEU A 236 -6.71 9.19 -13.43
C LEU A 236 -6.73 10.30 -12.39
N SER A 237 -7.37 11.43 -12.68
CA SER A 237 -7.54 12.50 -11.70
C SER A 237 -8.41 12.03 -10.52
N GLU A 238 -9.48 11.27 -10.77
CA GLU A 238 -10.33 10.80 -9.69
C GLU A 238 -9.76 9.55 -8.98
N PHE A 239 -9.24 8.58 -9.72
CA PHE A 239 -8.92 7.23 -9.23
C PHE A 239 -7.45 6.83 -9.37
N GLY A 240 -6.64 7.62 -10.07
CA GLY A 240 -5.23 7.29 -10.28
C GLY A 240 -4.47 7.13 -8.97
N GLY A 241 -3.58 6.15 -8.93
CA GLY A 241 -2.78 5.75 -7.77
C GLY A 241 -3.49 4.82 -6.79
N LEU A 242 -4.80 4.57 -6.91
CA LEU A 242 -5.52 3.65 -6.02
C LEU A 242 -5.12 2.19 -6.27
N GLU A 243 -5.02 1.40 -5.21
CA GLU A 243 -4.77 -0.04 -5.27
C GLU A 243 -5.79 -0.79 -4.41
N VAL A 244 -6.35 -1.86 -4.96
CA VAL A 244 -7.31 -2.73 -4.28
C VAL A 244 -6.73 -4.14 -4.18
N HIS A 245 -6.57 -4.62 -2.95
CA HIS A 245 -5.98 -5.93 -2.66
C HIS A 245 -7.01 -7.02 -2.31
N GLU A 246 -8.31 -6.73 -2.40
CA GLU A 246 -9.37 -7.69 -2.09
C GLU A 246 -9.24 -8.95 -2.99
N ARG A 247 -9.31 -10.13 -2.37
CA ARG A 247 -9.15 -11.44 -3.02
C ARG A 247 -10.27 -12.39 -2.58
N GLY A 248 -10.45 -13.48 -3.32
CA GLY A 248 -11.34 -14.57 -2.93
C GLY A 248 -12.61 -14.65 -3.81
N PRO A 249 -13.67 -15.31 -3.34
CA PRO A 249 -14.89 -15.47 -4.14
C PRO A 249 -15.58 -14.12 -4.36
N GLY A 250 -15.91 -13.81 -5.61
CA GLY A 250 -16.82 -12.73 -5.98
C GLY A 250 -18.24 -13.25 -6.25
N VAL A 251 -19.05 -12.43 -6.90
CA VAL A 251 -20.45 -12.76 -7.21
C VAL A 251 -20.54 -13.89 -8.23
N ASN A 252 -19.81 -13.79 -9.34
CA ASN A 252 -19.78 -14.82 -10.40
C ASN A 252 -18.35 -15.18 -10.87
N ALA A 253 -17.34 -14.40 -10.45
CA ALA A 253 -15.93 -14.62 -10.73
C ALA A 253 -15.09 -14.40 -9.47
N ALA A 254 -13.84 -14.86 -9.45
CA ALA A 254 -12.93 -14.54 -8.35
C ALA A 254 -12.61 -13.03 -8.34
N ARG A 255 -12.49 -12.45 -7.15
CA ARG A 255 -11.96 -11.09 -6.96
C ARG A 255 -10.46 -11.12 -7.22
N ILE A 256 -10.02 -10.21 -8.08
CA ILE A 256 -8.62 -10.10 -8.51
C ILE A 256 -8.13 -8.71 -8.09
N PRO A 257 -6.98 -8.61 -7.39
CA PRO A 257 -6.37 -7.32 -7.08
C PRO A 257 -6.06 -6.52 -8.33
N PHE A 258 -6.24 -5.21 -8.23
CA PHE A 258 -5.98 -4.29 -9.32
C PHE A 258 -5.36 -2.99 -8.81
N ARG A 259 -4.58 -2.34 -9.68
CA ARG A 259 -3.95 -1.03 -9.43
C ARG A 259 -4.36 -0.08 -10.53
N LEU A 260 -4.61 1.17 -10.15
CA LEU A 260 -4.98 2.24 -11.07
C LEU A 260 -3.77 3.14 -11.33
N ASP A 261 -2.72 2.56 -11.90
CA ASP A 261 -1.48 3.25 -12.25
C ASP A 261 -1.12 2.99 -13.72
N PRO A 262 -1.16 4.02 -14.59
CA PRO A 262 -0.90 3.87 -16.02
C PRO A 262 0.56 3.53 -16.31
N SER A 263 1.50 3.87 -15.41
CA SER A 263 2.93 3.64 -15.60
C SER A 263 3.31 2.16 -15.64
N LEU A 264 2.38 1.27 -15.24
CA LEU A 264 2.53 -0.17 -15.32
C LEU A 264 2.52 -0.69 -16.76
N ALA A 265 1.97 0.07 -17.71
CA ALA A 265 2.01 -0.24 -19.14
C ALA A 265 3.11 0.55 -19.88
N LYS A 266 3.98 1.28 -19.17
CA LYS A 266 4.94 2.22 -19.76
C LYS A 266 5.78 1.64 -20.90
N TRP A 267 6.10 0.35 -20.83
CA TRP A 267 6.96 -0.34 -21.79
C TRP A 267 6.21 -1.20 -22.81
N ASP A 268 4.87 -1.16 -22.78
CA ASP A 268 4.01 -2.10 -23.49
C ASP A 268 3.10 -1.40 -24.50
N PHE A 269 3.60 -0.33 -25.14
CA PHE A 269 2.84 0.47 -26.11
C PHE A 269 2.26 -0.38 -27.24
N GLU A 270 3.05 -1.28 -27.81
CA GLU A 270 2.61 -2.17 -28.90
C GLU A 270 1.41 -3.05 -28.48
N ILE A 271 1.34 -3.46 -27.21
CA ILE A 271 0.20 -4.21 -26.69
C ILE A 271 -1.04 -3.31 -26.63
N ILE A 272 -0.91 -2.11 -26.07
CA ILE A 272 -2.03 -1.16 -25.98
C ILE A 272 -2.53 -0.75 -27.38
N GLU A 273 -1.63 -0.57 -28.34
CA GLU A 273 -1.96 -0.28 -29.73
C GLU A 273 -2.74 -1.43 -30.36
N SER A 274 -2.28 -2.67 -30.22
CA SER A 274 -2.99 -3.86 -30.71
C SER A 274 -4.39 -3.99 -30.08
N LEU A 275 -4.52 -3.77 -28.78
CA LEU A 275 -5.82 -3.82 -28.09
C LEU A 275 -6.76 -2.71 -28.59
N SER A 276 -6.21 -1.54 -28.94
CA SER A 276 -6.97 -0.42 -29.51
C SER A 276 -7.52 -0.76 -30.90
N GLU A 277 -6.71 -1.41 -31.73
CA GLU A 277 -7.14 -1.91 -33.04
C GLU A 277 -8.27 -2.92 -32.91
N ASP A 278 -8.13 -3.91 -32.02
CA ASP A 278 -9.15 -4.95 -31.80
C ASP A 278 -10.45 -4.40 -31.21
N ALA A 279 -10.37 -3.38 -30.36
CA ALA A 279 -11.54 -2.72 -29.78
C ALA A 279 -12.20 -1.72 -30.74
N GLU A 280 -11.56 -1.41 -31.86
CA GLU A 280 -11.92 -0.31 -32.77
C GLU A 280 -12.10 1.03 -32.03
N ALA A 281 -11.27 1.28 -31.01
CA ALA A 281 -11.35 2.46 -30.13
C ALA A 281 -9.95 2.90 -29.67
N GLN A 282 -9.78 4.20 -29.42
CA GLN A 282 -8.50 4.69 -28.88
C GLN A 282 -8.43 4.37 -27.38
N LEU A 283 -7.67 3.34 -27.00
CA LEU A 283 -7.51 2.94 -25.61
C LEU A 283 -6.29 3.61 -24.98
N TYR A 284 -6.45 4.05 -23.73
CA TYR A 284 -5.34 4.51 -22.91
C TYR A 284 -5.25 3.66 -21.63
N PRO A 285 -4.06 3.17 -21.25
CA PRO A 285 -3.90 2.37 -20.05
C PRO A 285 -4.11 3.23 -18.80
N VAL A 286 -4.88 2.72 -17.85
CA VAL A 286 -5.15 3.39 -16.58
C VAL A 286 -4.75 2.56 -15.37
N GLY A 287 -4.30 1.33 -15.59
CA GLY A 287 -3.98 0.39 -14.53
C GLY A 287 -3.80 -1.04 -15.02
N ASP A 288 -3.78 -1.96 -14.06
CA ASP A 288 -3.63 -3.39 -14.34
C ASP A 288 -4.43 -4.26 -13.35
N LEU A 289 -4.62 -5.52 -13.75
CA LEU A 289 -5.13 -6.60 -12.92
C LEU A 289 -4.07 -7.69 -12.74
N SER A 290 -4.13 -8.36 -11.58
CA SER A 290 -3.34 -9.57 -11.32
C SER A 290 -1.83 -9.37 -11.47
N GLN A 291 -1.30 -8.21 -11.07
CA GLN A 291 0.13 -7.91 -11.08
C GLN A 291 0.77 -7.94 -12.48
N GLY A 292 0.08 -7.37 -13.46
CA GLY A 292 0.58 -7.11 -14.82
C GLY A 292 0.05 -8.10 -15.85
N ASN A 293 -0.84 -9.00 -15.48
CA ASN A 293 -1.36 -10.02 -16.40
C ASN A 293 -2.46 -9.49 -17.33
N PHE A 294 -3.09 -8.37 -16.99
CA PHE A 294 -4.08 -7.71 -17.84
C PHE A 294 -4.02 -6.21 -17.63
N TYR A 295 -4.09 -5.44 -18.71
CA TYR A 295 -4.21 -3.98 -18.66
C TYR A 295 -5.66 -3.56 -18.51
N LEU A 296 -5.90 -2.62 -17.59
CA LEU A 296 -7.12 -1.83 -17.58
C LEU A 296 -6.91 -0.64 -18.50
N THR A 297 -7.80 -0.48 -19.46
CA THR A 297 -7.78 0.66 -20.38
C THR A 297 -9.12 1.38 -20.41
N VAL A 298 -9.08 2.67 -20.72
CA VAL A 298 -10.26 3.50 -20.92
C VAL A 298 -10.24 4.01 -22.35
N ALA A 299 -11.36 3.89 -23.04
CA ALA A 299 -11.55 4.48 -24.37
C ALA A 299 -11.89 5.99 -24.27
N ASP A 300 -11.76 6.70 -25.37
CA ASP A 300 -12.10 8.12 -25.47
C ASP A 300 -13.57 8.44 -25.16
N ASP A 301 -14.47 7.50 -25.37
CA ASP A 301 -15.89 7.56 -25.00
C ASP A 301 -16.20 7.16 -23.54
N GLY A 302 -15.18 6.77 -22.76
CA GLY A 302 -15.29 6.43 -21.34
C GLY A 302 -15.63 4.96 -21.05
N LYS A 303 -15.74 4.10 -22.08
CA LYS A 303 -15.83 2.64 -21.88
C LYS A 303 -14.54 2.09 -21.29
N VAL A 304 -14.66 1.05 -20.47
CA VAL A 304 -13.52 0.41 -19.83
C VAL A 304 -13.32 -0.98 -20.40
N TYR A 305 -12.08 -1.28 -20.76
CA TYR A 305 -11.68 -2.56 -21.32
C TYR A 305 -10.61 -3.23 -20.46
N LEU A 306 -10.53 -4.55 -20.59
CA LEU A 306 -9.50 -5.39 -20.03
C LEU A 306 -8.81 -6.10 -21.18
N GLY A 307 -7.47 -6.15 -21.22
CA GLY A 307 -6.81 -6.90 -22.27
C GLY A 307 -5.32 -7.17 -22.06
N MET A 308 -4.84 -8.22 -22.70
CA MET A 308 -3.41 -8.50 -22.85
C MET A 308 -3.15 -9.13 -24.23
N ASP A 309 -3.70 -10.33 -24.47
CA ASP A 309 -3.66 -10.98 -25.80
C ASP A 309 -4.94 -10.72 -26.61
N GLU A 310 -6.07 -10.54 -25.93
CA GLU A 310 -7.38 -10.20 -26.50
C GLU A 310 -8.00 -9.08 -25.66
N VAL A 311 -8.81 -8.25 -26.29
CA VAL A 311 -9.54 -7.15 -25.63
C VAL A 311 -10.97 -7.56 -25.28
N GLU A 312 -11.37 -7.29 -24.04
CA GLU A 312 -12.71 -7.53 -23.53
C GLU A 312 -13.32 -6.22 -23.01
N LEU A 313 -14.55 -5.90 -23.44
CA LEU A 313 -15.31 -4.80 -22.85
C LEU A 313 -15.74 -5.17 -21.43
N LEU A 314 -15.19 -4.47 -20.44
CA LEU A 314 -15.52 -4.70 -19.04
C LEU A 314 -16.86 -4.05 -18.68
N ALA A 315 -17.04 -2.77 -19.03
CA ALA A 315 -18.31 -2.05 -18.87
C ALA A 315 -18.36 -0.79 -19.74
N ASP A 316 -19.58 -0.33 -20.02
CA ASP A 316 -19.82 0.92 -20.78
C ASP A 316 -19.50 2.20 -19.99
N ALA A 317 -19.25 2.10 -18.68
CA ALA A 317 -18.95 3.22 -17.81
C ALA A 317 -17.98 2.85 -16.69
N VAL A 318 -17.14 3.81 -16.30
CA VAL A 318 -16.12 3.67 -15.24
C VAL A 318 -16.71 3.15 -13.93
N ASP A 319 -17.81 3.73 -13.47
CA ASP A 319 -18.41 3.36 -12.19
C ASP A 319 -18.87 1.90 -12.17
N ALA A 320 -19.45 1.44 -13.29
CA ALA A 320 -19.87 0.05 -13.46
C ALA A 320 -18.67 -0.90 -13.56
N ALA A 321 -17.58 -0.47 -14.23
CA ALA A 321 -16.35 -1.25 -14.29
C ALA A 321 -15.73 -1.45 -12.90
N LEU A 322 -15.63 -0.38 -12.10
CA LEU A 322 -15.12 -0.46 -10.73
C LEU A 322 -16.02 -1.35 -9.83
N ASP A 323 -17.34 -1.27 -9.96
CA ASP A 323 -18.26 -2.17 -9.23
C ASP A 323 -18.05 -3.63 -9.61
N LYS A 324 -17.86 -3.91 -10.91
CA LYS A 324 -17.57 -5.25 -11.40
C LYS A 324 -16.25 -5.79 -10.84
N LEU A 325 -15.19 -5.00 -10.88
CA LEU A 325 -13.86 -5.40 -10.39
C LEU A 325 -13.88 -5.75 -8.90
N VAL A 326 -14.45 -4.86 -8.07
CA VAL A 326 -14.48 -5.06 -6.61
C VAL A 326 -15.32 -6.29 -6.24
N ARG A 327 -16.48 -6.47 -6.89
CA ARG A 327 -17.42 -7.54 -6.55
C ARG A 327 -17.07 -8.88 -7.19
N GLY A 328 -16.11 -8.91 -8.12
CA GLY A 328 -15.81 -10.09 -8.93
C GLY A 328 -16.99 -10.47 -9.82
N ILE A 329 -17.39 -9.54 -10.69
CA ILE A 329 -18.40 -9.73 -11.74
C ILE A 329 -17.69 -9.66 -13.10
N ARG A 330 -17.83 -10.70 -13.91
CA ARG A 330 -17.59 -10.65 -15.36
C ARG A 330 -18.93 -10.57 -16.07
#